data_AF-A0A9D7KIE2-F1
#
_entry.id   AF-A0A9D7KIE2-F1
#
_cell.length_a   1.000
_cell.length_b   1.000
_cell.length_c   1.000
_cell.angle_alpha   90.00
_cell.angle_beta   90.00
_cell.angle_gamma   90.00
#
_symmetry.space_group_name_H-M   'P 1'
#
loop_
_entity.id
_entity.type
_entity.pdbx_description
1 polymer ?
#
loop_
_entity_poly.entity_id
_entity_poly.type
_entity_poly.pdbx_seq_one_letter_code
_entity_poly.pdbx_strand_id
1 'polypeptide(L)'
;MANQDEMTHDGVYNPVYKPLEGTFYLEEQQRPGEFLEADEDEFGTYIMNSRDLCAVEYLQELKEAGVSSFKVEGRSKSIYYAASVARTYRKAIDEMEQGIKPTFDYVAELAKTANRGFIPGFLVSNPKEKAQWYEKNVQLQTHEFVGVIREMMPDGLARMEVRNRIEKGQEIEVFFPDFSMDFTQPIDLMKNRKDEVVEVAHGGAGDIFIKLEKEVYPGVLIRKKV
;
A
#
# COMPACT_ATOMS: atom_id res chain seq x y z
N MET A 1 -1.27 35.18 29.61
CA MET A 1 -0.12 36.03 29.99
C MET A 1 1.05 35.55 29.15
N ALA A 2 1.47 36.32 28.14
CA ALA A 2 2.58 35.94 27.27
C ALA A 2 3.91 36.19 28.01
N ASN A 3 4.81 35.19 28.00
CA ASN A 3 6.17 35.33 28.52
C ASN A 3 6.96 36.32 27.65
N GLN A 4 7.75 37.16 28.30
CA GLN A 4 8.51 38.28 27.70
C GLN A 4 9.80 37.86 26.96
N ASP A 5 10.02 36.58 26.70
CA ASP A 5 11.35 36.08 26.30
C ASP A 5 11.56 35.87 24.79
N GLU A 6 10.68 36.34 23.91
CA GLU A 6 10.81 36.16 22.45
C GLU A 6 10.70 37.48 21.65
N MET A 7 11.53 38.47 21.99
CA MET A 7 11.75 39.67 21.16
C MET A 7 13.22 39.79 20.77
N THR A 8 13.52 39.69 19.47
CA THR A 8 14.84 40.08 18.93
C THR A 8 14.89 41.59 18.64
N HIS A 9 16.11 42.13 18.56
CA HIS A 9 16.41 43.57 18.60
C HIS A 9 15.79 44.42 17.47
N ASP A 10 15.23 43.78 16.43
CA ASP A 10 14.71 44.44 15.23
C ASP A 10 13.16 44.58 15.22
N GLY A 11 12.48 44.22 16.31
CA GLY A 11 11.04 44.44 16.47
C GLY A 11 10.14 43.57 15.58
N VAL A 12 10.71 42.56 14.89
CA VAL A 12 9.96 41.56 14.13
C VAL A 12 9.63 40.40 15.08
N TYR A 13 8.35 40.22 15.38
CA TYR A 13 7.86 39.02 16.07
C TYR A 13 8.06 37.81 15.14
N ASN A 14 9.13 37.05 15.38
CA ASN A 14 9.32 35.72 14.84
C ASN A 14 8.94 34.76 15.96
N PRO A 15 7.68 34.27 16.04
CA PRO A 15 7.36 33.23 17.00
C PRO A 15 8.27 32.05 16.69
N VAL A 16 9.06 31.62 17.68
CA VAL A 16 9.82 30.37 17.52
C VAL A 16 8.77 29.27 17.41
N TYR A 17 8.62 28.71 16.21
CA TYR A 17 7.68 27.62 15.96
C TYR A 17 7.97 26.49 16.95
N LYS A 18 6.96 26.13 17.75
CA LYS A 18 7.02 24.98 18.66
C LYS A 18 6.14 23.89 18.07
N PRO A 19 6.73 22.78 17.61
CA PRO A 19 5.96 21.65 17.10
C PRO A 19 4.92 21.21 18.13
N LEU A 20 3.76 20.77 17.64
CA LEU A 20 2.77 20.13 18.50
C LEU A 20 3.37 18.82 19.04
N GLU A 21 3.54 18.74 20.36
CA GLU A 21 3.97 17.52 21.04
C GLU A 21 2.74 16.77 21.57
N GLY A 22 2.33 15.71 20.87
CA GLY A 22 1.19 14.87 21.25
C GLY A 22 0.19 14.66 20.12
N THR A 23 -0.88 13.90 20.36
CA THR A 23 -1.94 13.67 19.38
C THR A 23 -3.08 14.67 19.59
N PHE A 24 -3.37 15.48 18.56
CA PHE A 24 -4.42 16.48 18.60
C PHE A 24 -5.58 16.10 17.68
N TYR A 25 -6.78 16.50 18.07
CA TYR A 25 -8.00 16.26 17.30
C TYR A 25 -8.83 17.54 17.21
N LEU A 26 -9.46 17.74 16.05
CA LEU A 26 -10.44 18.78 15.78
C LEU A 26 -11.85 18.20 15.86
N GLU A 27 -12.72 18.92 16.54
CA GLU A 27 -14.15 18.64 16.57
C GLU A 27 -14.89 19.82 15.94
N GLU A 28 -15.70 19.56 14.92
CA GLU A 28 -16.50 20.61 14.29
C GLU A 28 -17.79 20.87 15.10
N GLN A 29 -18.15 22.14 15.29
CA GLN A 29 -19.37 22.52 16.05
C GLN A 29 -20.67 21.90 15.51
N GLN A 30 -20.73 21.62 14.20
CA GLN A 30 -21.89 21.03 13.54
C GLN A 30 -21.85 19.49 13.51
N ARG A 31 -20.74 18.88 13.95
CA ARG A 31 -20.54 17.42 13.99
C ARG A 31 -19.94 16.99 15.35
N PRO A 32 -20.68 17.23 16.45
CA PRO A 32 -20.19 16.89 17.78
C PRO A 32 -19.94 15.38 17.91
N GLY A 33 -18.78 15.02 18.48
CA GLY A 33 -18.31 13.64 18.65
C GLY A 33 -17.50 13.07 17.48
N GLU A 34 -17.37 13.80 16.36
CA GLU A 34 -16.47 13.44 15.26
C GLU A 34 -15.11 14.15 15.42
N PHE A 35 -14.06 13.36 15.66
CA PHE A 35 -12.71 13.86 15.92
C PHE A 35 -11.80 13.64 14.70
N LEU A 36 -11.28 14.73 14.13
CA LEU A 36 -10.33 14.75 13.03
C LEU A 36 -8.91 14.92 13.56
N GLU A 37 -8.04 13.93 13.38
CA GLU A 37 -6.63 14.08 13.78
C GLU A 37 -5.98 15.26 13.04
N ALA A 38 -5.30 16.11 13.80
CA ALA A 38 -4.56 17.25 13.31
C ALA A 38 -3.08 17.02 13.61
N ASP A 39 -2.27 17.03 12.55
CA ASP A 39 -0.81 16.99 12.63
C ASP A 39 -0.26 18.38 12.29
N GLU A 40 0.87 18.80 12.86
CA GLU A 40 1.42 20.14 12.60
C GLU A 40 2.95 20.11 12.57
N ASP A 41 3.51 20.69 11.51
CA ASP A 41 4.96 20.92 11.38
C ASP A 41 5.26 22.39 11.02
N GLU A 42 6.53 22.70 10.75
CA GLU A 42 6.99 24.05 10.40
C GLU A 42 6.34 24.61 9.12
N PHE A 43 5.63 23.77 8.35
CA PHE A 43 4.89 24.13 7.14
C PHE A 43 3.37 24.24 7.37
N GLY A 44 2.87 23.98 8.58
CA GLY A 44 1.49 24.23 9.01
C GLY A 44 0.73 22.99 9.50
N THR A 45 -0.58 23.16 9.73
CA THR A 45 -1.46 22.10 10.27
C THR A 45 -2.12 21.28 9.14
N TYR A 46 -1.98 19.96 9.21
CA TYR A 46 -2.58 18.98 8.31
C TYR A 46 -3.80 18.33 8.97
N ILE A 47 -4.97 18.51 8.34
CA ILE A 47 -6.25 17.96 8.80
C ILE A 47 -6.82 17.10 7.66
N MET A 48 -6.14 16.03 7.27
CA MET A 48 -6.49 15.31 6.03
C MET A 48 -6.12 13.83 6.06
N ASN A 49 -7.07 12.99 6.47
CA ASN A 49 -7.07 11.57 6.10
C ASN A 49 -7.97 11.37 4.89
N SER A 50 -7.56 11.85 3.70
CA SER A 50 -8.32 11.58 2.48
C SER A 50 -8.25 10.09 2.12
N ARG A 51 -9.37 9.53 1.68
CA ARG A 51 -9.40 8.22 1.02
C ARG A 51 -8.56 8.25 -0.26
N ASP A 52 -8.12 7.09 -0.70
CA ASP A 52 -7.28 6.96 -1.88
C ASP A 52 -8.13 7.04 -3.17
N LEU A 53 -7.70 7.87 -4.12
CA LEU A 53 -8.33 7.95 -5.44
C LEU A 53 -8.09 6.63 -6.19
N CYS A 54 -9.17 6.00 -6.65
CA CYS A 54 -9.12 4.83 -7.52
C CYS A 54 -10.10 5.01 -8.68
N ALA A 55 -9.57 4.93 -9.91
CA ALA A 55 -10.34 5.15 -11.13
C ALA A 55 -10.45 3.88 -11.99
N VAL A 56 -10.05 2.71 -11.45
CA VAL A 56 -9.92 1.47 -12.22
C VAL A 56 -11.25 1.01 -12.86
N GLU A 57 -12.37 1.30 -12.20
CA GLU A 57 -13.71 0.97 -12.70
C GLU A 57 -14.23 1.98 -13.75
N TYR A 58 -13.57 3.13 -13.89
CA TYR A 58 -14.01 4.25 -14.74
C TYR A 58 -13.10 4.44 -15.97
N LEU A 59 -12.27 3.45 -16.30
CA LEU A 59 -11.29 3.57 -17.38
C LEU A 59 -11.97 3.80 -18.74
N GLN A 60 -13.11 3.16 -18.99
CA GLN A 60 -13.86 3.27 -20.24
C GLN A 60 -14.41 4.69 -20.43
N GLU A 61 -15.05 5.23 -19.40
CA GLU A 61 -15.58 6.60 -19.39
C GLU A 61 -14.46 7.63 -19.54
N LEU A 62 -13.31 7.40 -18.89
CA LEU A 62 -12.14 8.27 -19.01
C LEU A 62 -11.57 8.26 -20.44
N LYS A 63 -11.51 7.08 -21.08
CA LYS A 63 -11.12 6.95 -22.49
C LYS A 63 -12.07 7.71 -23.41
N GLU A 64 -13.38 7.54 -23.23
CA GLU A 64 -14.40 8.24 -24.01
C GLU A 64 -14.36 9.76 -23.82
N ALA A 65 -13.97 10.23 -22.64
CA ALA A 65 -13.72 11.64 -22.34
C ALA A 65 -12.43 12.20 -22.98
N GLY A 66 -11.64 11.39 -23.69
CA GLY A 66 -10.42 11.81 -24.38
C GLY A 66 -9.13 11.68 -23.54
N VAL A 67 -9.18 11.05 -22.37
CA VAL A 67 -7.97 10.76 -21.59
C VAL A 67 -7.09 9.79 -22.37
N SER A 68 -5.86 10.21 -22.67
CA SER A 68 -4.93 9.45 -23.52
C SER A 68 -3.82 8.75 -22.73
N SER A 69 -3.69 9.05 -21.43
CA SER A 69 -2.65 8.46 -20.58
C SER A 69 -3.10 8.38 -19.13
N PHE A 70 -2.86 7.23 -18.50
CA PHE A 70 -3.02 7.04 -17.07
C PHE A 70 -1.66 7.00 -16.39
N LYS A 71 -1.56 7.61 -15.21
CA LYS A 71 -0.34 7.64 -14.41
C LYS A 71 -0.62 7.03 -13.04
N VAL A 72 0.22 6.07 -12.65
CA VAL A 72 0.24 5.50 -11.30
C VAL A 72 1.32 6.22 -10.50
N GLU A 73 0.94 6.87 -9.41
CA GLU A 73 1.86 7.54 -8.49
C GLU A 73 2.20 6.63 -7.30
N GLY A 74 3.49 6.59 -6.94
CA GLY A 74 4.02 5.62 -5.97
C GLY A 74 5.05 6.19 -5.00
N ARG A 75 5.09 7.51 -4.77
CA ARG A 75 6.07 8.14 -3.87
C ARG A 75 6.02 7.48 -2.50
N SER A 76 7.18 7.03 -2.01
CA SER A 76 7.33 6.32 -0.73
C SER A 76 6.54 5.01 -0.60
N LYS A 77 6.02 4.46 -1.71
CA LYS A 77 5.33 3.16 -1.73
C LYS A 77 6.32 2.02 -1.91
N SER A 78 5.97 0.86 -1.37
CA SER A 78 6.78 -0.35 -1.50
C SER A 78 6.78 -0.87 -2.94
N ILE A 79 7.78 -1.70 -3.29
CA ILE A 79 7.80 -2.42 -4.57
C ILE A 79 6.54 -3.28 -4.77
N TYR A 80 5.98 -3.80 -3.67
CA TYR A 80 4.74 -4.58 -3.68
C TYR A 80 3.54 -3.74 -4.11
N TYR A 81 3.40 -2.53 -3.57
CA TYR A 81 2.34 -1.61 -3.96
C TYR A 81 2.47 -1.27 -5.45
N ALA A 82 3.67 -0.85 -5.88
CA ALA A 82 3.91 -0.47 -7.26
C ALA A 82 3.59 -1.63 -8.25
N ALA A 83 4.06 -2.84 -7.95
CA ALA A 83 3.80 -4.01 -8.77
C ALA A 83 2.31 -4.36 -8.83
N SER A 84 1.63 -4.40 -7.66
CA SER A 84 0.20 -4.74 -7.56
C SER A 84 -0.68 -3.72 -8.28
N VAL A 85 -0.42 -2.42 -8.13
CA VAL A 85 -1.19 -1.39 -8.82
C VAL A 85 -0.93 -1.44 -10.32
N ALA A 86 0.34 -1.54 -10.74
CA ALA A 86 0.71 -1.54 -12.15
C ALA A 86 0.12 -2.74 -12.90
N ARG A 87 0.24 -3.97 -12.37
CA ARG A 87 -0.33 -5.16 -13.01
C ARG A 87 -1.85 -5.10 -13.10
N THR A 88 -2.50 -4.57 -12.07
CA THR A 88 -3.97 -4.51 -12.01
C THR A 88 -4.52 -3.51 -13.01
N TYR A 89 -3.96 -2.29 -13.06
CA TYR A 89 -4.33 -1.30 -14.07
C TYR A 89 -3.96 -1.75 -15.48
N ARG A 90 -2.83 -2.45 -15.68
CA ARG A 90 -2.46 -3.01 -16.98
C ARG A 90 -3.53 -3.98 -17.49
N LYS A 91 -3.92 -4.95 -16.67
CA LYS A 91 -4.98 -5.91 -17.02
C LYS A 91 -6.30 -5.22 -17.33
N ALA A 92 -6.71 -4.26 -16.50
CA ALA A 92 -7.95 -3.51 -16.69
C ALA A 92 -7.97 -2.72 -18.01
N ILE A 93 -6.85 -2.04 -18.34
CA ILE A 93 -6.70 -1.32 -19.61
C ILE A 93 -6.73 -2.29 -20.79
N ASP A 94 -5.98 -3.39 -20.71
CA ASP A 94 -5.88 -4.35 -21.83
C ASP A 94 -7.24 -5.03 -22.10
N GLU A 95 -8.02 -5.37 -21.07
CA GLU A 95 -9.39 -5.90 -21.23
C GLU A 95 -10.35 -4.86 -21.81
N MET A 96 -10.28 -3.61 -21.33
CA MET A 96 -11.07 -2.50 -21.85
C MET A 96 -10.78 -2.26 -23.34
N GLU A 97 -9.51 -2.25 -23.76
CA GLU A 97 -9.12 -2.08 -25.17
C GLU A 97 -9.64 -3.22 -26.06
N GLN A 98 -9.75 -4.43 -25.52
CA GLN A 98 -10.29 -5.59 -26.23
C GLN A 98 -11.83 -5.63 -26.23
N GLY A 99 -12.50 -4.69 -25.53
CA GLY A 99 -13.95 -4.71 -25.34
C GLY A 99 -14.43 -5.88 -24.48
N ILE A 100 -13.54 -6.46 -23.67
CA ILE A 100 -13.86 -7.54 -22.75
C ILE A 100 -14.52 -6.93 -21.52
N LYS A 101 -15.69 -7.47 -21.14
CA LYS A 101 -16.33 -7.08 -19.88
C LYS A 101 -15.49 -7.59 -18.70
N PRO A 102 -15.17 -6.74 -17.71
CA PRO A 102 -14.46 -7.17 -16.51
C PRO A 102 -15.14 -8.36 -15.83
N THR A 103 -14.43 -9.48 -15.76
CA THR A 103 -14.81 -10.63 -14.89
C THR A 103 -13.93 -10.73 -13.66
N PHE A 104 -12.91 -9.87 -13.56
CA PHE A 104 -11.94 -9.81 -12.49
C PHE A 104 -12.25 -8.61 -11.59
N ASP A 105 -12.22 -8.82 -10.27
CA ASP A 105 -12.45 -7.74 -9.30
C ASP A 105 -11.15 -6.95 -9.08
N TYR A 106 -10.99 -5.90 -9.88
CA TYR A 106 -9.83 -5.01 -9.81
C TYR A 106 -9.72 -4.29 -8.47
N VAL A 107 -10.85 -3.92 -7.86
CA VAL A 107 -10.86 -3.18 -6.60
C VAL A 107 -10.43 -4.11 -5.46
N ALA A 108 -10.90 -5.35 -5.44
CA ALA A 108 -10.47 -6.35 -4.46
C ALA A 108 -8.97 -6.65 -4.57
N GLU A 109 -8.41 -6.73 -5.78
CA GLU A 109 -6.97 -6.91 -5.97
C GLU A 109 -6.17 -5.69 -5.49
N LEU A 110 -6.61 -4.46 -5.80
CA LEU A 110 -5.97 -3.25 -5.28
C LEU A 110 -6.07 -3.16 -3.75
N ALA A 111 -7.15 -3.65 -3.15
CA ALA A 111 -7.35 -3.68 -1.71
C ALA A 111 -6.38 -4.63 -0.99
N LYS A 112 -5.64 -5.48 -1.72
CA LYS A 112 -4.52 -6.25 -1.15
C LYS A 112 -3.30 -5.40 -0.81
N THR A 113 -3.28 -4.13 -1.20
CA THR A 113 -2.19 -3.19 -0.90
C THR A 113 -2.57 -2.19 0.19
N ALA A 114 -1.56 -1.57 0.83
CA ALA A 114 -1.76 -0.50 1.80
C ALA A 114 -2.61 0.65 1.21
N ASN A 115 -3.83 0.78 1.73
CA ASN A 115 -4.82 1.78 1.30
C ASN A 115 -5.67 2.28 2.48
N ARG A 116 -6.28 3.46 2.30
CA ARG A 116 -7.20 4.12 3.25
C ARG A 116 -8.65 4.11 2.75
N GLY A 117 -9.02 3.05 2.04
CA GLY A 117 -10.28 2.96 1.32
C GLY A 117 -10.23 3.71 0.00
N PHE A 118 -10.94 3.19 -1.01
CA PHE A 118 -10.95 3.75 -2.35
C PHE A 118 -12.19 4.61 -2.60
N ILE A 119 -12.00 5.69 -3.35
CA ILE A 119 -13.07 6.53 -3.89
C ILE A 119 -12.77 6.92 -5.35
N PRO A 120 -13.81 7.16 -6.17
CA PRO A 120 -13.61 7.75 -7.50
C PRO A 120 -13.27 9.25 -7.45
N GLY A 121 -13.22 9.85 -6.25
CA GLY A 121 -13.04 11.28 -6.08
C GLY A 121 -14.14 12.07 -6.81
N PHE A 122 -13.73 13.09 -7.54
CA PHE A 122 -14.64 13.98 -8.29
C PHE A 122 -15.06 13.42 -9.67
N LEU A 123 -14.62 12.21 -10.05
CA LEU A 123 -14.92 11.63 -11.36
C LEU A 123 -16.41 11.39 -11.59
N VAL A 124 -17.13 11.02 -10.53
CA VAL A 124 -18.56 10.66 -10.61
C VAL A 124 -19.45 11.79 -10.09
N SER A 125 -19.10 12.34 -8.93
CA SER A 125 -19.85 13.42 -8.28
C SER A 125 -19.00 14.06 -7.19
N ASN A 126 -19.47 15.15 -6.60
CA ASN A 126 -18.80 15.73 -5.43
C ASN A 126 -18.83 14.71 -4.26
N PRO A 127 -17.67 14.22 -3.80
CA PRO A 127 -17.59 13.15 -2.81
C PRO A 127 -17.99 13.60 -1.39
N LYS A 128 -18.08 14.92 -1.12
CA LYS A 128 -18.43 15.50 0.19
C LYS A 128 -17.69 14.80 1.33
N GLU A 129 -18.38 14.44 2.42
CA GLU A 129 -17.82 13.74 3.58
C GLU A 129 -17.24 12.36 3.24
N LYS A 130 -17.70 11.69 2.19
CA LYS A 130 -17.19 10.36 1.79
C LYS A 130 -15.76 10.42 1.25
N ALA A 131 -15.23 11.62 0.97
CA ALA A 131 -13.85 11.80 0.57
C ALA A 131 -12.86 11.52 1.71
N GLN A 132 -13.34 11.58 2.95
CA GLN A 132 -12.51 11.49 4.14
C GLN A 132 -12.61 10.10 4.77
N TRP A 133 -11.50 9.69 5.35
CA TRP A 133 -11.33 8.47 6.10
C TRP A 133 -11.33 8.83 7.60
N TYR A 134 -12.51 8.69 8.21
CA TYR A 134 -12.75 9.02 9.63
C TYR A 134 -12.56 7.82 10.57
N GLU A 135 -12.59 6.60 10.01
CA GLU A 135 -12.27 5.41 10.78
C GLU A 135 -10.76 5.36 11.00
N LYS A 136 -10.34 5.08 12.23
CA LYS A 136 -8.96 5.10 12.76
C LYS A 136 -7.87 4.70 11.77
N ASN A 137 -6.63 5.16 12.01
CA ASN A 137 -5.33 4.86 11.37
C ASN A 137 -5.00 3.36 11.09
N VAL A 138 -5.92 2.64 10.48
CA VAL A 138 -5.90 1.21 10.16
C VAL A 138 -5.82 1.13 8.65
N GLN A 139 -4.75 0.52 8.16
CA GLN A 139 -4.65 0.19 6.74
C GLN A 139 -5.65 -0.92 6.44
N LEU A 140 -6.48 -0.72 5.41
CA LEU A 140 -7.49 -1.71 4.99
C LEU A 140 -6.89 -2.80 4.09
N GLN A 141 -5.56 -2.99 4.11
CA GLN A 141 -4.91 -3.97 3.26
C GLN A 141 -5.34 -5.38 3.66
N THR A 142 -5.75 -6.17 2.70
CA THR A 142 -6.14 -7.57 2.94
C THR A 142 -4.94 -8.53 2.90
N HIS A 143 -3.78 -8.04 2.44
CA HIS A 143 -2.55 -8.84 2.35
C HIS A 143 -1.33 -8.06 2.84
N GLU A 144 -0.35 -8.81 3.37
CA GLU A 144 0.96 -8.34 3.76
C GLU A 144 2.02 -8.88 2.79
N PHE A 145 2.88 -8.00 2.31
CA PHE A 145 4.03 -8.37 1.47
C PHE A 145 5.13 -9.04 2.29
N VAL A 146 5.52 -10.27 1.97
CA VAL A 146 6.46 -11.04 2.81
C VAL A 146 7.85 -11.18 2.22
N GLY A 147 8.03 -11.09 0.90
CA GLY A 147 9.37 -11.19 0.34
C GLY A 147 9.48 -11.17 -1.18
N VAL A 148 10.72 -11.14 -1.66
CA VAL A 148 11.09 -11.10 -3.08
C VAL A 148 11.94 -12.32 -3.42
N ILE A 149 11.58 -13.06 -4.46
CA ILE A 149 12.45 -14.11 -4.99
C ILE A 149 13.67 -13.48 -5.65
N ARG A 150 14.86 -13.88 -5.20
CA ARG A 150 16.13 -13.41 -5.73
C ARG A 150 16.72 -14.39 -6.73
N GLU A 151 16.53 -15.69 -6.53
CA GLU A 151 17.16 -16.72 -7.35
C GLU A 151 16.50 -18.08 -7.15
N MET A 152 16.49 -18.92 -8.19
CA MET A 152 16.22 -20.35 -8.06
C MET A 152 17.55 -21.10 -7.95
N MET A 153 17.70 -21.85 -6.85
CA MET A 153 18.90 -22.64 -6.56
C MET A 153 18.90 -23.95 -7.38
N PRO A 154 20.08 -24.54 -7.66
CA PRO A 154 20.17 -25.80 -8.41
C PRO A 154 19.48 -27.00 -7.74
N ASP A 155 19.27 -26.96 -6.43
CA ASP A 155 18.53 -27.98 -5.66
C ASP A 155 17.00 -27.79 -5.73
N GLY A 156 16.53 -26.77 -6.47
CA GLY A 156 15.13 -26.45 -6.69
C GLY A 156 14.48 -25.68 -5.54
N LEU A 157 15.26 -25.10 -4.61
CA LEU A 157 14.79 -24.13 -3.63
C LEU A 157 14.83 -22.70 -4.19
N ALA A 158 13.86 -21.88 -3.81
CA ALA A 158 13.84 -20.46 -4.14
C ALA A 158 14.51 -19.67 -3.01
N ARG A 159 15.57 -18.91 -3.34
CA ARG A 159 16.15 -17.93 -2.44
C ARG A 159 15.24 -16.70 -2.40
N MET A 160 14.63 -16.45 -1.25
CA MET A 160 13.75 -15.32 -1.01
C MET A 160 14.37 -14.35 -0.01
N GLU A 161 14.37 -13.07 -0.34
CA GLU A 161 14.66 -11.99 0.63
C GLU A 161 13.41 -11.68 1.45
N VAL A 162 13.51 -11.83 2.78
CA VAL A 162 12.38 -11.65 3.70
C VAL A 162 12.16 -10.18 4.03
N ARG A 163 10.92 -9.73 3.89
CA ARG A 163 10.48 -8.35 4.14
C ARG A 163 9.55 -8.22 5.34
N ASN A 164 8.69 -9.21 5.58
CA ASN A 164 7.84 -9.29 6.77
C ASN A 164 7.83 -10.71 7.34
N ARG A 165 7.24 -10.85 8.53
CA ARG A 165 7.21 -12.12 9.26
C ARG A 165 6.53 -13.23 8.45
N ILE A 166 7.14 -14.40 8.42
CA ILE A 166 6.64 -15.57 7.69
C ILE A 166 6.89 -16.83 8.52
N GLU A 167 5.95 -17.77 8.47
CA GLU A 167 6.00 -19.00 9.26
C GLU A 167 5.79 -20.23 8.39
N LYS A 168 6.39 -21.34 8.80
CA LYS A 168 6.09 -22.64 8.19
C LYS A 168 4.61 -22.99 8.37
N GLY A 169 4.02 -23.61 7.35
CA GLY A 169 2.59 -23.94 7.28
C GLY A 169 1.70 -22.76 6.91
N GLN A 170 2.23 -21.52 6.86
CA GLN A 170 1.47 -20.36 6.42
C GLN A 170 1.20 -20.44 4.92
N GLU A 171 -0.04 -20.11 4.52
CA GLU A 171 -0.41 -19.96 3.12
C GLU A 171 0.16 -18.64 2.56
N ILE A 172 0.84 -18.75 1.42
CA ILE A 172 1.39 -17.63 0.66
C ILE A 172 0.78 -17.59 -0.73
N GLU A 173 0.71 -16.38 -1.28
CA GLU A 173 0.39 -16.12 -2.67
C GLU A 173 1.67 -15.63 -3.38
N VAL A 174 2.06 -16.38 -4.40
CA VAL A 174 3.16 -16.03 -5.31
C VAL A 174 2.53 -15.36 -6.52
N PHE A 175 2.88 -14.08 -6.75
CA PHE A 175 2.22 -13.30 -7.78
C PHE A 175 3.20 -12.69 -8.80
N PHE A 176 2.74 -12.60 -10.04
CA PHE A 176 3.52 -12.26 -11.22
C PHE A 176 2.97 -11.02 -11.92
N PRO A 177 3.66 -10.39 -12.87
CA PRO A 177 3.03 -9.38 -13.73
C PRO A 177 1.77 -9.91 -14.45
N ASP A 178 1.78 -11.19 -14.87
CA ASP A 178 0.63 -11.88 -15.44
C ASP A 178 -0.15 -12.69 -14.40
N PHE A 179 -1.43 -12.38 -14.22
CA PHE A 179 -2.34 -13.07 -13.29
C PHE A 179 -2.51 -14.56 -13.59
N SER A 180 -2.33 -15.00 -14.84
CA SER A 180 -2.47 -16.42 -15.20
C SER A 180 -1.42 -17.32 -14.55
N MET A 181 -0.30 -16.71 -14.11
CA MET A 181 0.83 -17.41 -13.51
C MET A 181 0.71 -17.52 -11.99
N ASP A 182 -0.16 -16.71 -11.36
CA ASP A 182 -0.30 -16.66 -9.91
C ASP A 182 -0.68 -18.04 -9.34
N PHE A 183 -0.21 -18.31 -8.13
CA PHE A 183 -0.61 -19.50 -7.37
C PHE A 183 -0.44 -19.27 -5.87
N THR A 184 -1.16 -20.07 -5.10
CA THR A 184 -1.09 -20.11 -3.64
C THR A 184 -0.54 -21.45 -3.20
N GLN A 185 0.26 -21.45 -2.14
CA GLN A 185 0.77 -22.68 -1.53
C GLN A 185 1.04 -22.48 -0.03
N PRO A 186 1.04 -23.55 0.78
CA PRO A 186 1.65 -23.51 2.10
C PRO A 186 3.19 -23.46 2.00
N ILE A 187 3.83 -22.99 3.08
CA ILE A 187 5.29 -23.10 3.24
C ILE A 187 5.63 -24.38 4.00
N ASP A 188 5.96 -25.44 3.28
CA ASP A 188 6.29 -26.72 3.91
C ASP A 188 7.72 -26.77 4.46
N LEU A 189 8.64 -26.07 3.80
CA LEU A 189 10.06 -26.06 4.12
C LEU A 189 10.63 -24.64 4.01
N MET A 190 11.34 -24.23 5.05
CA MET A 190 12.09 -22.99 5.09
C MET A 190 13.46 -23.26 5.72
N LYS A 191 14.52 -22.83 5.04
CA LYS A 191 15.89 -22.91 5.54
C LYS A 191 16.54 -21.54 5.61
N ASN A 192 17.43 -21.35 6.58
CA ASN A 192 18.28 -20.16 6.65
C ASN A 192 19.55 -20.33 5.79
N ARG A 193 20.43 -19.32 5.79
CA ARG A 193 21.72 -19.34 5.05
C ARG A 193 22.72 -20.39 5.53
N LYS A 194 22.50 -21.02 6.69
CA LYS A 194 23.33 -22.11 7.23
C LYS A 194 22.77 -23.50 6.89
N ASP A 195 21.76 -23.56 6.02
CA ASP A 195 21.03 -24.79 5.66
C ASP A 195 20.23 -25.40 6.83
N GLU A 196 20.01 -24.64 7.92
CA GLU A 196 19.22 -25.08 9.07
C GLU A 196 17.72 -24.82 8.78
N VAL A 197 16.87 -25.80 9.11
CA VAL A 197 15.42 -25.64 9.03
C VAL A 197 14.97 -24.65 10.10
N VAL A 198 14.16 -23.67 9.69
CA VAL A 198 13.59 -22.66 10.58
C VAL A 198 12.06 -22.65 10.47
N GLU A 199 11.40 -22.42 11.59
CA GLU A 199 9.94 -22.37 11.66
C GLU A 199 9.40 -20.96 11.41
N VAL A 200 10.20 -19.92 11.68
CA VAL A 200 9.81 -18.51 11.54
C VAL A 200 10.98 -17.71 10.96
N ALA A 201 10.68 -16.77 10.07
CA ALA A 201 11.61 -15.72 9.62
C ALA A 201 10.96 -14.34 9.71
N HIS A 202 11.77 -13.31 9.96
CA HIS A 202 11.32 -11.93 10.15
C HIS A 202 11.96 -10.98 9.13
N GLY A 203 11.32 -9.84 8.88
CA GLY A 203 11.92 -8.76 8.09
C GLY A 203 13.28 -8.35 8.67
N GLY A 204 14.30 -8.24 7.82
CA GLY A 204 15.67 -7.94 8.24
C GLY A 204 16.52 -9.16 8.63
N ALA A 205 15.95 -10.36 8.70
CA ALA A 205 16.71 -11.61 8.92
C ALA A 205 17.58 -12.01 7.71
N GLY A 206 17.42 -11.34 6.57
CA GLY A 206 18.11 -11.62 5.32
C GLY A 206 17.34 -12.60 4.43
N ASP A 207 18.08 -13.50 3.78
CA ASP A 207 17.49 -14.46 2.84
C ASP A 207 17.13 -15.78 3.53
N ILE A 208 16.02 -16.37 3.09
CA ILE A 208 15.63 -17.75 3.37
C ILE A 208 15.50 -18.54 2.07
N PHE A 209 15.48 -19.86 2.19
CA PHE A 209 15.31 -20.78 1.08
C PHE A 209 14.04 -21.57 1.30
N ILE A 210 13.08 -21.41 0.39
CA ILE A 210 11.76 -22.06 0.46
C ILE A 210 11.55 -22.97 -0.73
N LYS A 211 10.76 -24.03 -0.57
CA LYS A 211 10.33 -24.84 -1.70
C LYS A 211 9.08 -24.22 -2.33
N LEU A 212 9.14 -23.95 -3.64
CA LEU A 212 7.97 -23.53 -4.40
C LEU A 212 7.41 -24.69 -5.24
N GLU A 213 6.09 -24.71 -5.44
CA GLU A 213 5.40 -25.70 -6.29
C GLU A 213 5.78 -25.58 -7.77
N LYS A 214 6.08 -24.35 -8.21
CA LYS A 214 6.48 -24.04 -9.58
C LYS A 214 7.84 -23.35 -9.58
N GLU A 215 8.60 -23.55 -10.66
CA GLU A 215 9.76 -22.72 -10.91
C GLU A 215 9.32 -21.28 -11.21
N VAL A 216 10.06 -20.32 -10.67
CA VAL A 216 9.78 -18.89 -10.82
C VAL A 216 11.06 -18.15 -11.18
N TYR A 217 10.94 -16.90 -11.59
CA TYR A 217 12.09 -16.07 -11.96
C TYR A 217 12.40 -14.99 -10.90
N PRO A 218 13.64 -14.46 -10.88
CA PRO A 218 14.01 -13.37 -9.98
C PRO A 218 13.09 -12.14 -10.11
N GLY A 219 12.70 -11.56 -8.98
CA GLY A 219 11.82 -10.39 -8.91
C GLY A 219 10.35 -10.72 -8.65
N VAL A 220 9.95 -11.99 -8.73
CA VAL A 220 8.62 -12.45 -8.30
C VAL A 220 8.40 -12.13 -6.82
N LEU A 221 7.20 -11.69 -6.50
CA LEU A 221 6.85 -11.19 -5.18
C LEU A 221 5.93 -12.17 -4.46
N ILE A 222 6.08 -12.25 -3.14
CA ILE A 222 5.27 -13.11 -2.29
C ILE A 222 4.53 -12.26 -1.28
N ARG A 223 3.24 -12.55 -1.11
CA ARG A 223 2.35 -11.94 -0.10
C ARG A 223 1.61 -13.03 0.66
N LYS A 224 0.98 -12.66 1.77
CA LYS A 224 0.08 -13.51 2.55
C LYS A 224 -1.16 -12.71 2.96
N LYS A 225 -2.26 -13.39 3.26
CA LYS A 225 -3.45 -12.75 3.82
C LYS A 225 -3.20 -12.29 5.26
N VAL A 226 -3.76 -11.12 5.64
CA VAL A 226 -3.75 -10.60 7.03
C VAL A 226 -5.07 -10.88 7.75
#